data_AF-A0AAV2Q4G6-F1
#
_entry.id   AF-A0AAV2Q4G6-F1
#
_cell.length_a   1.000
_cell.length_b   1.000
_cell.length_c   1.000
_cell.angle_alpha   90.00
_cell.angle_beta   90.00
_cell.angle_gamma   90.00
#
_symmetry.space_group_name_H-M   'P 1'
#
loop_
_entity.id
_entity.type
_entity.pdbx_description
1 polymer ?
#
loop_
_entity_poly.entity_id
_entity_poly.type
_entity_poly.pdbx_seq_one_letter_code
_entity_poly.pdbx_strand_id
1 'polypeptide(L)'
;MIVERTIEQYKVIQKLFLDDIPKNHNKVAKQARVLRIRNALKNKYTLPTLHFILNALEIFQRYEKLFEMSEITIHLLYDKQMDLFRTALMYFCPLDKIQKLKDTDSLLAFEYNKQEKTENIL
;
A
#
# COMPACT_ATOMS: atom_id res chain seq x y z
N MET A 1 9.51 -8.55 -8.21
CA MET A 1 8.98 -8.71 -6.82
C MET A 1 8.01 -9.90 -6.74
N ILE A 2 7.73 -10.52 -5.58
CA ILE A 2 6.84 -11.73 -5.51
C ILE A 2 5.40 -11.42 -5.99
N VAL A 3 4.88 -10.25 -5.64
CA VAL A 3 3.51 -9.81 -6.01
C VAL A 3 3.39 -9.58 -7.52
N GLU A 4 4.37 -8.91 -8.12
CA GLU A 4 4.47 -8.66 -9.56
C GLU A 4 4.44 -9.96 -10.36
N ARG A 5 5.30 -10.93 -10.01
CA ARG A 5 5.31 -12.26 -10.64
C ARG A 5 3.98 -12.99 -10.50
N THR A 6 3.31 -12.81 -9.36
CA THR A 6 1.99 -13.42 -9.10
C THR A 6 0.91 -12.82 -10.00
N ILE A 7 0.97 -11.50 -10.26
CA ILE A 7 0.07 -10.80 -11.18
C ILE A 7 0.31 -11.25 -12.62
N GLU A 8 1.56 -11.30 -13.07
CA GLU A 8 1.94 -11.75 -14.42
C GLU A 8 1.43 -13.17 -14.71
N GLN A 9 1.56 -14.06 -13.73
CA GLN A 9 1.17 -15.45 -13.83
C GLN A 9 -0.29 -15.71 -13.43
N TYR A 10 -1.06 -14.67 -13.09
CA TYR A 10 -2.38 -14.83 -12.47
C TYR A 10 -3.34 -15.68 -13.31
N LYS A 11 -3.36 -15.49 -14.64
CA LYS A 11 -4.18 -16.29 -15.56
C LYS A 11 -3.78 -17.76 -15.57
N VAL A 12 -2.49 -18.05 -15.53
CA VAL A 12 -1.95 -19.41 -15.49
C VAL A 12 -2.30 -20.08 -14.15
N ILE A 13 -2.13 -19.35 -13.05
CA ILE A 13 -2.51 -19.80 -11.71
C ILE A 13 -4.01 -20.08 -11.63
N GLN A 14 -4.86 -19.21 -12.20
CA GLN A 14 -6.30 -19.44 -12.28
C GLN A 14 -6.61 -20.74 -13.04
N LYS A 15 -6.09 -20.91 -14.25
CA LYS A 15 -6.31 -22.13 -15.04
C LYS A 15 -5.87 -23.38 -14.28
N LEU A 16 -4.68 -23.36 -13.69
CA LEU A 16 -4.14 -24.50 -12.94
C LEU A 16 -5.04 -24.91 -11.77
N PHE A 17 -5.43 -23.96 -10.93
CA PHE A 17 -6.15 -24.23 -9.69
C PHE A 17 -7.67 -24.37 -9.87
N LEU A 18 -8.25 -23.74 -10.89
CA LEU A 18 -9.68 -23.79 -11.16
C LEU A 18 -10.06 -24.91 -12.13
N ASP A 19 -9.21 -25.25 -13.08
CA ASP A 19 -9.51 -26.22 -14.14
C ASP A 19 -8.64 -27.49 -14.05
N ASP A 20 -7.33 -27.35 -14.12
CA ASP A 20 -6.43 -28.50 -14.35
C ASP A 20 -6.33 -29.41 -13.11
N ILE A 21 -6.15 -28.84 -11.91
CA ILE A 21 -6.06 -29.61 -10.65
C ILE A 21 -7.37 -30.36 -10.34
N PRO A 22 -8.57 -29.75 -10.43
CA PRO A 22 -9.82 -30.47 -10.21
C PRO A 22 -10.06 -31.60 -11.21
N LYS A 23 -9.64 -31.44 -12.47
CA LYS A 23 -9.79 -32.45 -13.53
C LYS A 23 -8.81 -33.61 -13.39
N ASN A 24 -7.53 -33.31 -13.19
CA ASN A 24 -6.45 -34.31 -13.26
C ASN A 24 -6.06 -34.87 -11.87
N HIS A 25 -6.31 -34.12 -10.79
CA HIS A 25 -5.85 -34.45 -9.43
C HIS A 25 -6.93 -34.16 -8.37
N ASN A 26 -8.07 -34.84 -8.46
CA ASN A 26 -9.21 -34.63 -7.56
C ASN A 26 -8.87 -34.76 -6.06
N LYS A 27 -7.98 -35.69 -5.67
CA LYS A 27 -7.51 -35.82 -4.28
C LYS A 27 -6.79 -34.55 -3.79
N VAL A 28 -5.98 -33.93 -4.65
CA VAL A 28 -5.26 -32.67 -4.36
C VAL A 28 -6.24 -31.51 -4.31
N ALA A 29 -7.23 -31.48 -5.20
CA ALA A 29 -8.27 -30.45 -5.25
C ALA A 29 -9.08 -30.30 -3.96
N LYS A 30 -9.17 -31.37 -3.15
CA LYS A 30 -9.87 -31.41 -1.86
C LYS A 30 -9.00 -30.99 -0.66
N GLN A 31 -7.70 -30.80 -0.84
CA GLN A 31 -6.82 -30.38 0.24
C GLN A 31 -7.17 -28.96 0.71
N ALA A 32 -7.16 -28.73 2.03
CA ALA A 32 -7.53 -27.45 2.63
C ALA A 32 -6.69 -26.27 2.11
N ARG A 33 -5.41 -26.50 1.79
CA ARG A 33 -4.54 -25.47 1.18
C ARG A 33 -5.02 -25.08 -0.23
N VAL A 34 -5.37 -26.06 -1.05
CA VAL A 34 -5.81 -25.86 -2.43
C VAL A 34 -7.18 -25.19 -2.46
N LEU A 35 -8.09 -25.58 -1.56
CA LEU A 35 -9.39 -24.94 -1.41
C LEU A 35 -9.27 -23.45 -1.06
N ARG A 36 -8.36 -23.08 -0.15
CA ARG A 36 -8.09 -21.67 0.19
C ARG A 36 -7.63 -20.87 -1.04
N ILE A 37 -6.71 -21.42 -1.82
CA ILE A 37 -6.22 -20.79 -3.05
C ILE A 37 -7.35 -20.62 -4.07
N ARG A 38 -8.16 -21.67 -4.29
CA ARG A 38 -9.32 -21.61 -5.20
C ARG A 38 -10.33 -20.56 -4.78
N ASN A 39 -10.62 -20.46 -3.49
CA ASN A 39 -11.54 -19.46 -2.95
C ASN A 39 -11.00 -18.03 -3.17
N ALA A 40 -9.70 -17.82 -2.96
CA ALA A 40 -9.05 -16.54 -3.28
C ALA A 40 -9.14 -16.24 -4.78
N LEU A 41 -8.82 -17.18 -5.67
CA LEU A 41 -8.85 -16.97 -7.13
C LEU A 41 -10.25 -16.74 -7.70
N LYS A 42 -11.30 -17.24 -7.03
CA LYS A 42 -12.71 -16.98 -7.36
C LYS A 42 -13.20 -15.62 -6.86
N ASN A 43 -12.55 -15.05 -5.86
CA ASN A 43 -12.95 -13.75 -5.33
C ASN A 43 -12.58 -12.65 -6.33
N LYS A 44 -13.59 -11.88 -6.77
CA LYS A 44 -13.43 -10.75 -7.70
C LYS A 44 -12.49 -9.66 -7.21
N TYR A 45 -12.25 -9.58 -5.90
CA TYR A 45 -11.38 -8.57 -5.30
C TYR A 45 -9.91 -8.98 -5.24
N THR A 46 -9.57 -10.26 -5.42
CA THR A 46 -8.19 -10.74 -5.22
C THR A 46 -7.17 -10.09 -6.17
N LEU A 47 -7.48 -10.05 -7.47
CA LEU A 47 -6.59 -9.43 -8.46
C LEU A 47 -6.47 -7.91 -8.24
N PRO A 48 -7.58 -7.14 -8.05
CA PRO A 48 -7.50 -5.74 -7.63
C PRO A 48 -6.66 -5.53 -6.37
N THR A 49 -6.79 -6.38 -5.35
CA THR A 49 -5.99 -6.30 -4.12
C THR A 49 -4.51 -6.55 -4.39
N LEU A 50 -4.14 -7.46 -5.29
CA LEU A 50 -2.74 -7.67 -5.67
C LEU A 50 -2.16 -6.43 -6.37
N HIS A 51 -2.89 -5.82 -7.30
CA HIS A 51 -2.48 -4.57 -7.94
C HIS A 51 -2.35 -3.43 -6.94
N PHE A 52 -3.26 -3.34 -5.98
CA PHE A 52 -3.18 -2.38 -4.89
C PHE A 52 -1.89 -2.56 -4.07
N ILE A 53 -1.59 -3.81 -3.67
CA ILE A 53 -0.36 -4.14 -2.92
C ILE A 53 0.89 -3.80 -3.75
N LEU A 54 0.91 -4.12 -5.04
CA LEU A 54 2.02 -3.78 -5.93
C LEU A 54 2.26 -2.27 -5.97
N ASN A 55 1.20 -1.49 -6.21
CA ASN A 55 1.29 -0.03 -6.24
C ASN A 55 1.79 0.54 -4.90
N ALA A 56 1.27 0.02 -3.77
CA ALA A 56 1.74 0.43 -2.45
C ALA A 56 3.24 0.15 -2.27
N LEU A 57 3.69 -1.05 -2.63
CA LEU A 57 5.11 -1.43 -2.54
C LEU A 57 6.01 -0.55 -3.41
N GLU A 58 5.61 -0.24 -4.65
CA GLU A 58 6.35 0.64 -5.55
C GLU A 58 6.48 2.08 -5.01
N ILE A 59 5.48 2.55 -4.27
CA ILE A 59 5.54 3.83 -3.56
C ILE A 59 6.64 3.76 -2.50
N PHE A 60 6.59 2.78 -1.59
CA PHE A 60 7.59 2.63 -0.53
C PHE A 60 9.02 2.41 -1.07
N GLN A 61 9.19 1.60 -2.12
CA GLN A 61 10.49 1.36 -2.75
C GLN A 61 11.12 2.63 -3.35
N ARG A 62 10.31 3.54 -3.90
CA ARG A 62 10.82 4.84 -4.37
C ARG A 62 11.36 5.69 -3.23
N TYR A 63 10.77 5.58 -2.03
CA TYR A 63 11.27 6.26 -0.85
C TYR A 63 12.52 5.59 -0.28
N GLU A 64 12.55 4.27 -0.20
CA GLU A 64 13.72 3.51 0.29
C GLU A 64 14.99 3.88 -0.48
N LYS A 65 14.91 3.97 -1.81
CA LYS A 65 16.03 4.41 -2.67
C LYS A 65 16.57 5.80 -2.34
N LEU A 66 15.76 6.70 -1.77
CA LEU A 66 16.23 8.02 -1.33
C LEU A 66 17.09 7.95 -0.08
N PHE A 67 16.86 6.97 0.80
CA PHE A 67 17.68 6.72 2.00
C PHE A 67 19.00 6.00 1.67
N GLU A 68 19.09 5.34 0.52
CA GLU A 68 20.30 4.70 0.03
C GLU A 68 21.28 5.70 -0.63
N MET A 69 20.86 6.95 -0.88
CA MET A 69 21.72 7.99 -1.46
C MET A 69 22.65 8.59 -0.40
N SER A 70 23.95 8.72 -0.73
CA SER A 70 25.02 9.12 0.20
C SER A 70 24.95 10.55 0.72
N GLU A 71 24.19 11.44 0.06
CA GLU A 71 23.95 12.81 0.51
C GLU A 71 22.47 12.98 0.86
N ILE A 72 22.15 12.80 2.13
CA ILE A 72 20.79 13.03 2.63
C ILE A 72 20.62 14.55 2.82
N THR A 73 20.07 15.21 1.81
CA THR A 73 19.55 16.56 2.00
C THR A 73 18.26 16.43 2.82
N ILE A 74 18.36 16.58 4.14
CA ILE A 74 17.28 16.38 5.14
C ILE A 74 15.94 17.00 4.69
N HIS A 75 15.98 18.15 4.01
CA HIS A 75 14.80 18.84 3.47
C HIS A 75 14.06 18.01 2.40
N LEU A 76 14.81 17.37 1.50
CA LEU A 76 14.28 16.49 0.46
C LEU A 76 13.62 15.25 1.07
N LEU A 77 14.13 14.80 2.21
CA LEU A 77 13.59 13.66 2.95
C LEU A 77 12.20 13.97 3.52
N TYR A 78 12.02 15.15 4.12
CA TYR A 78 10.73 15.58 4.66
C TYR A 78 9.67 15.77 3.57
N ASP A 79 10.02 16.45 2.46
CA ASP A 79 9.09 16.64 1.34
C ASP A 79 8.63 15.30 0.76
N LYS A 80 9.57 14.36 0.60
CA LYS A 80 9.30 13.02 0.11
C LYS A 80 8.49 12.20 1.12
N GLN A 81 8.80 12.29 2.40
CA GLN A 81 8.02 11.63 3.44
C GLN A 81 6.57 12.14 3.50
N MET A 82 6.35 13.44 3.27
CA MET A 82 5.00 14.01 3.15
C MET A 82 4.26 13.51 1.90
N ASP A 83 4.94 13.41 0.76
CA ASP A 83 4.39 12.80 -0.45
C ASP A 83 4.02 11.33 -0.23
N LEU A 84 4.83 10.57 0.53
CA LEU A 84 4.56 9.18 0.90
C LEU A 84 3.28 9.09 1.72
N PHE A 85 3.19 9.88 2.79
CA PHE A 85 2.02 9.87 3.66
C PHE A 85 0.76 10.27 2.91
N ARG A 86 0.82 11.33 2.11
CA ARG A 86 -0.32 11.76 1.28
C ARG A 86 -0.74 10.66 0.31
N THR A 87 0.21 10.05 -0.40
CA THR A 87 -0.09 9.01 -1.38
C THR A 87 -0.66 7.76 -0.69
N ALA A 88 -0.05 7.29 0.40
CA ALA A 88 -0.54 6.16 1.18
C ALA A 88 -1.96 6.43 1.72
N LEU A 89 -2.21 7.61 2.28
CA LEU A 89 -3.54 7.99 2.75
C LEU A 89 -4.58 7.94 1.62
N MET A 90 -4.24 8.37 0.39
CA MET A 90 -5.13 8.25 -0.78
C MET A 90 -5.51 6.81 -1.12
N TYR A 91 -4.63 5.85 -0.86
CA TYR A 91 -4.88 4.44 -1.11
C TYR A 91 -5.71 3.77 0.00
N PHE A 92 -5.60 4.22 1.26
CA PHE A 92 -6.20 3.55 2.42
C PHE A 92 -7.43 4.26 3.02
N CYS A 93 -7.66 5.53 2.72
CA CYS A 93 -8.77 6.31 3.30
C CYS A 93 -9.88 6.60 2.27
N PRO A 94 -11.16 6.71 2.70
CA PRO A 94 -12.26 7.11 1.84
C PRO A 94 -12.00 8.49 1.24
N LEU A 95 -12.14 8.63 -0.08
CA LEU A 95 -11.91 9.86 -0.84
C LEU A 95 -12.63 11.08 -0.21
N ASP A 96 -13.83 10.91 0.33
CA ASP A 96 -14.61 11.99 0.98
C ASP A 96 -13.91 12.61 2.22
N LYS A 97 -13.12 11.83 2.94
CA LYS A 97 -12.31 12.34 4.08
C LYS A 97 -11.02 12.99 3.61
N ILE A 98 -10.47 12.52 2.50
CA ILE A 98 -9.21 13.01 1.94
C ILE A 98 -9.41 14.31 1.18
N GLN A 99 -10.53 14.48 0.46
CA GLN A 99 -10.87 15.73 -0.20
C GLN A 99 -10.93 16.87 0.83
N LYS A 100 -11.56 16.63 1.98
CA LYS A 100 -11.58 17.55 3.13
C LYS A 100 -10.18 17.84 3.71
N LEU A 101 -9.28 16.85 3.71
CA LEU A 101 -7.88 16.98 4.14
C LEU A 101 -6.98 17.66 3.10
N LYS A 102 -7.37 17.65 1.83
CA LYS A 102 -6.62 18.26 0.72
C LYS A 102 -6.94 19.75 0.60
N ASP A 103 -8.17 20.14 0.95
CA ASP A 103 -8.64 21.53 1.00
C ASP A 103 -8.20 22.27 2.27
N THR A 104 -7.74 21.52 3.29
CA THR A 104 -7.17 22.09 4.49
C THR A 104 -5.64 22.03 4.40
N ASP A 105 -4.99 23.20 4.33
CA ASP A 105 -3.56 23.36 4.61
C ASP A 105 -3.16 22.88 6.03
N SER A 106 -4.09 22.32 6.81
CA SER A 106 -3.93 21.86 8.18
C SER A 106 -3.04 20.64 8.35
N LEU A 107 -2.68 19.91 7.27
CA LEU A 107 -1.64 18.88 7.35
C LEU A 107 -0.24 19.48 7.63
N LEU A 108 -0.08 20.80 7.44
CA LEU A 108 1.16 21.55 7.67
C LEU A 108 1.11 22.45 8.91
N ALA A 109 0.01 22.45 9.68
CA ALA A 109 -0.04 23.15 10.95
C ALA A 109 0.77 22.37 12.01
N PHE A 110 2.10 22.38 11.88
CA PHE A 110 2.95 22.26 13.04
C PHE A 110 2.65 23.49 13.90
N GLU A 111 1.80 23.31 14.90
CA GLU A 111 1.61 24.30 15.96
C GLU A 111 2.97 24.48 16.66
N TYR A 112 3.75 25.45 16.18
CA TYR A 112 4.75 26.11 17.01
C TYR A 112 3.96 26.79 18.12
N ASN A 113 3.71 26.05 19.20
CA ASN A 113 3.27 26.63 20.46
C ASN A 113 4.42 27.51 20.96
N LYS A 114 4.41 28.75 20.49
CA LYS A 114 5.12 29.87 21.07
C LYS A 114 4.50 30.08 22.45
N GLN A 115 4.92 29.27 23.43
CA GLN A 115 4.81 29.64 24.83
C GLN A 115 5.80 30.79 25.06
N GLU A 116 5.47 31.97 24.52
CA GLU A 116 5.92 33.21 25.12
C GLU A 116 5.24 33.27 26.48
N LYS A 117 6.01 32.81 27.48
CA LYS A 117 5.73 32.94 28.90
C LYS A 117 5.20 34.35 29.17
N THR A 118 3.90 34.44 29.39
CA THR A 118 3.33 35.49 30.21
C THR A 118 3.62 35.11 31.66
N GLU A 119 4.86 35.29 32.10
CA GLU A 119 5.17 35.32 33.53
C GLU A 119 5.21 36.78 33.94
N ASN A 120 4.08 37.19 34.56
CA ASN A 120 3.95 38.39 35.37
C ASN A 120 5.19 38.59 36.25
N ILE A 121 5.79 39.77 36.17
CA ILE A 121 6.53 40.33 37.30
C ILE A 121 5.98 41.74 37.50
N LEU A 122 5.42 41.93 38.70
CA LEU A 122 5.05 43.21 39.30
C LEU A 122 6.21 44.23 39.26
#